data_AF-A0A1H4J4A5-F1
#
_entry.id   AF-A0A1H4J4A5-F1
#
_cell.length_a   1.000
_cell.length_b   1.000
_cell.length_c   1.000
_cell.angle_alpha   90.00
_cell.angle_beta   90.00
_cell.angle_gamma   90.00
#
_symmetry.space_group_name_H-M   'P 1'
#
loop_
_entity.id
_entity.type
_entity.pdbx_description
1 polymer ?
#
loop_
_entity_poly.entity_id
_entity_poly.type
_entity_poly.pdbx_seq_one_letter_code
_entity_poly.pdbx_strand_id
1 'polypeptide(L)'
;MRYRVEVAERPDGLYATWGEGTYRAQRSTTDGTVLLSVLPEEEAPEGFDKEFDGRPAKVVPASEVPSTFTLRTFAEYDGEIFEVAPGDRPELTLRWVRDDAARAAQLGLTDFSVTVPAKQVTALWQTRLDFTETPEARPQPGTGDQNALLRAIGRTLLHTVPGGWARVGAQFRQVGDYAEIEVRAVGDEDGPVSVSLPAVPRLGGLFARLRAAMFQAEAGTWFQGTFTLDAQSQFDFDFDADREPDWRVPPNDGGRPSTAAYELELATFPRTPKHLPAWLTAKAGLPLDVVFRQARVADSHVEGERPVVNRPPVPPDQVRGLLDYLFRAPVALHRPAPLPDIFGGPGAKPDVPNAFHTDGTWIWPAAVPHYLRKYGVPPEPELVEHIRAAGFRPPHVGELVRATAEAEILGQPRPPQTAADLPDERALTRVARGEPVRNLKGAETLELLQQRLAEHGVPAAAYRIGAKEIPAEGVWTLRRAENGWEVSRPPSDEPVAFGSLGDAARFLLGVLLMLPPQPAEESDQPADWPILPMRGEPPLNFYRGKRLITLPPGTTVVRFGNETGNLVHADGSRFVETALAFEREREKRLYRVQRAIRVLTGVAAPWGGLPGGAVAHLLPRPLAQHVEAGALSRQ
;
A
#
# COMPACT_ATOMS: atom_id res chain seq x y z
N MET A 1 19.33 -12.63 17.54
CA MET A 1 19.80 -11.33 18.05
C MET A 1 18.79 -10.88 19.09
N ARG A 2 19.22 -10.51 20.31
CA ARG A 2 18.32 -9.94 21.31
C ARG A 2 18.22 -8.43 21.05
N TYR A 3 17.02 -7.86 21.19
CA TYR A 3 16.79 -6.42 21.03
C TYR A 3 16.60 -5.76 22.40
N ARG A 4 17.21 -4.61 22.59
CA ARG A 4 17.07 -3.77 23.78
C ARG A 4 16.78 -2.33 23.33
N VAL A 5 16.01 -1.59 24.11
CA VAL A 5 15.74 -0.17 23.86
C VAL A 5 16.14 0.61 25.10
N GLU A 6 16.87 1.70 24.93
CA GLU A 6 17.14 2.64 26.02
C GLU A 6 16.19 3.83 25.91
N VAL A 7 15.44 4.11 26.97
CA VAL A 7 14.30 5.05 26.96
C VAL A 7 14.41 6.13 28.04
N ALA A 8 15.56 6.24 28.70
CA ALA A 8 15.72 7.05 29.91
C ALA A 8 15.47 8.56 29.70
N GLU A 9 15.84 9.12 28.54
CA GLU A 9 15.48 10.49 28.15
C GLU A 9 15.08 10.52 26.68
N ARG A 10 13.82 10.86 26.40
CA ARG A 10 13.32 11.00 25.02
C ARG A 10 13.39 12.46 24.59
N PRO A 11 13.93 12.77 23.41
CA PRO A 11 14.13 14.13 22.95
C PRO A 11 12.82 14.79 22.48
N ASP A 12 11.66 14.37 22.96
CA ASP A 12 10.38 14.86 22.44
C ASP A 12 10.12 16.32 22.83
N GLY A 13 9.67 17.12 21.86
CA GLY A 13 9.35 18.52 22.09
C GLY A 13 9.80 19.44 20.97
N LEU A 14 9.75 20.74 21.26
CA LEU A 14 10.16 21.81 20.36
C LEU A 14 11.63 22.19 20.61
N TYR A 15 12.35 22.43 19.52
CA TYR A 15 13.74 22.86 19.50
C TYR A 15 13.93 24.03 18.54
N ALA A 16 15.03 24.73 18.71
CA ALA A 16 15.45 25.84 17.89
C ALA A 16 16.90 25.68 17.46
N THR A 17 17.19 26.07 16.22
CA THR A 17 18.56 26.27 15.75
C THR A 17 18.88 27.75 15.89
N TRP A 18 19.88 28.11 16.70
CA TRP A 18 20.25 29.50 16.94
C TRP A 18 21.78 29.64 16.95
N GLY A 19 22.32 30.47 16.05
CA GLY A 19 23.76 30.43 15.74
C GLY A 19 24.17 29.04 15.22
N GLU A 20 25.23 28.45 15.79
CA GLU A 20 25.66 27.09 15.45
C GLU A 20 25.07 26.00 16.37
N GLY A 21 24.32 26.38 17.40
CA GLY A 21 23.80 25.49 18.43
C GLY A 21 22.37 25.01 18.21
N THR A 22 22.01 23.92 18.90
CA THR A 22 20.65 23.38 18.98
C THR A 22 20.16 23.47 20.43
N TYR A 23 19.00 24.07 20.65
CA TYR A 23 18.48 24.31 22.00
C TYR A 23 17.06 23.79 22.13
N ARG A 24 16.68 23.36 23.35
CA ARG A 24 15.27 23.10 23.65
C ARG A 24 14.53 24.43 23.66
N ALA A 25 13.36 24.49 23.02
CA ALA A 25 12.62 25.72 22.82
C ALA A 25 11.22 25.66 23.42
N GLN A 26 10.78 26.77 24.01
CA GLN A 26 9.38 26.98 24.41
C GLN A 26 8.90 28.33 23.87
N ARG A 27 7.83 28.32 23.07
CA ARG A 27 7.21 29.55 22.56
C ARG A 27 6.31 30.15 23.62
N SER A 28 6.50 31.43 23.91
CA SER A 28 5.58 32.19 24.74
C SER A 28 4.27 32.43 23.99
N THR A 29 3.15 32.31 24.70
CA THR A 29 1.81 32.54 24.14
C THR A 29 1.36 34.00 24.24
N THR A 30 2.13 34.86 24.92
CA THR A 30 1.68 36.21 25.31
C THR A 30 2.51 37.35 24.73
N ASP A 31 3.80 37.15 24.45
CA ASP A 31 4.72 38.25 24.13
C ASP A 31 5.62 38.00 22.90
N GLY A 32 5.38 36.93 22.14
CA GLY A 32 6.13 36.65 20.91
C GLY A 32 7.60 36.31 21.14
N THR A 33 7.97 35.87 22.34
CA THR A 33 9.33 35.42 22.67
C THR A 33 9.46 33.90 22.64
N VAL A 34 10.71 33.42 22.54
CA VAL A 34 11.08 32.01 22.64
C VAL A 34 12.12 31.87 23.75
N LEU A 35 11.86 30.95 24.67
CA LEU A 35 12.84 30.51 25.67
C LEU A 35 13.68 29.39 25.07
N LEU A 36 14.99 29.61 24.99
CA LEU A 36 16.00 28.63 24.59
C LEU A 36 16.69 28.07 25.85
N SER A 37 16.73 26.75 26.00
CA SER A 37 17.42 26.07 27.10
C SER A 37 18.50 25.15 26.54
N VAL A 38 19.67 25.17 27.19
CA VAL A 38 20.82 24.33 26.79
C VAL A 38 20.48 22.85 27.00
N LEU A 39 20.94 21.99 26.07
CA LEU A 39 20.76 20.55 26.15
C LEU A 39 21.62 19.95 27.28
N PRO A 40 21.27 18.76 27.81
CA PRO A 40 22.13 18.06 28.77
C PRO A 40 23.55 17.89 28.20
N GLU A 41 24.56 18.03 29.06
CA GLU A 41 25.98 17.82 28.74
C GLU A 41 26.59 18.77 27.68
N GLU A 42 25.86 19.81 27.26
CA GLU A 42 26.41 20.89 26.42
C GLU A 42 26.84 22.09 27.29
N GLU A 43 27.96 22.73 26.92
CA GLU A 43 28.43 23.95 27.59
C GLU A 43 27.51 25.14 27.29
N ALA A 44 27.26 25.97 28.30
CA ALA A 44 26.42 27.15 28.15
C ALA A 44 27.11 28.20 27.26
N PRO A 45 26.46 28.67 26.17
CA PRO A 45 26.98 29.77 25.38
C PRO A 45 26.96 31.09 26.14
N GLU A 46 27.78 32.04 25.70
CA GLU A 46 27.80 33.41 26.25
C GLU A 46 26.41 34.09 26.13
N GLY A 47 25.94 34.68 27.23
CA GLY A 47 24.65 35.37 27.31
C GLY A 47 23.42 34.49 27.55
N PHE A 48 23.61 33.22 27.96
CA PHE A 48 22.57 32.37 28.57
C PHE A 48 22.49 32.60 30.08
N ASP A 49 22.12 33.82 30.47
CA ASP A 49 22.21 34.30 31.86
C ASP A 49 21.00 33.93 32.74
N LYS A 50 20.02 33.21 32.19
CA LYS A 50 18.83 32.74 32.93
C LYS A 50 18.95 31.25 33.23
N GLU A 51 18.08 30.76 34.11
CA GLU A 51 17.96 29.34 34.42
C GLU A 51 16.50 28.90 34.25
N PHE A 52 16.28 27.73 33.66
CA PHE A 52 14.96 27.10 33.51
C PHE A 52 15.10 25.58 33.67
N ASP A 53 14.27 24.96 34.51
CA ASP A 53 14.36 23.54 34.89
C ASP A 53 15.78 23.08 35.26
N GLY A 54 16.53 23.92 35.98
CA GLY A 54 17.91 23.62 36.40
C GLY A 54 18.96 23.78 35.30
N ARG A 55 18.61 24.37 34.14
CA ARG A 55 19.49 24.49 32.97
C ARG A 55 19.69 25.94 32.56
N PRO A 56 20.89 26.32 32.09
CA PRO A 56 21.13 27.62 31.49
C PRO A 56 20.18 27.89 30.32
N ALA A 57 19.62 29.10 30.29
CA ALA A 57 18.56 29.49 29.38
C ALA A 57 18.68 30.96 28.94
N LYS A 58 18.06 31.27 27.80
CA LYS A 58 17.97 32.61 27.24
C LYS A 58 16.60 32.85 26.63
N VAL A 59 16.05 34.04 26.82
CA VAL A 59 14.82 34.46 26.13
C VAL A 59 15.21 35.35 24.97
N VAL A 60 14.73 35.02 23.77
CA VAL A 60 14.98 35.79 22.54
C VAL A 60 13.65 36.11 21.85
N PRO A 61 13.55 37.20 21.08
CA PRO A 61 12.40 37.42 20.20
C PRO A 61 12.23 36.26 19.20
N ALA A 62 10.98 35.84 18.92
CA ALA A 62 10.74 34.76 17.96
C ALA A 62 11.31 35.05 16.56
N SER A 63 11.35 36.32 16.15
CA SER A 63 11.94 36.76 14.89
C SER A 63 13.46 36.51 14.78
N GLU A 64 14.16 36.31 15.89
CA GLU A 64 15.58 35.97 15.93
C GLU A 64 15.83 34.45 15.87
N VAL A 65 14.76 33.64 15.85
CA VAL A 65 14.81 32.18 15.77
C VAL A 65 14.18 31.73 14.46
N PRO A 66 14.89 31.86 13.33
CA PRO A 66 14.30 31.68 12.01
C PRO A 66 14.00 30.22 11.67
N SER A 67 14.51 29.27 12.46
CA SER A 67 14.29 27.84 12.30
C SER A 67 14.04 27.16 13.63
N THR A 68 12.87 26.53 13.75
CA THR A 68 12.48 25.65 14.86
C THR A 68 12.11 24.29 14.32
N PHE A 69 12.11 23.26 15.16
CA PHE A 69 11.68 21.93 14.76
C PHE A 69 11.08 21.17 15.92
N THR A 70 10.18 20.23 15.63
CA THR A 70 9.66 19.30 16.62
C THR A 70 10.27 17.93 16.44
N LEU A 71 10.55 17.26 17.56
CA LEU A 71 10.90 15.85 17.60
C LEU A 71 9.78 15.08 18.27
N ARG A 72 9.47 13.92 17.70
CA ARG A 72 8.52 12.95 18.24
C ARG A 72 9.10 11.55 18.14
N THR A 73 9.03 10.80 19.21
CA THR A 73 9.55 9.44 19.30
C THR A 73 8.46 8.45 18.92
N PHE A 74 8.83 7.47 18.11
CA PHE A 74 8.00 6.35 17.71
C PHE A 74 8.67 5.04 18.10
N ALA A 75 7.85 4.01 18.26
CA ALA A 75 8.23 2.70 18.73
C ALA A 75 7.56 1.60 17.92
N GLU A 76 8.27 0.49 17.75
CA GLU A 76 7.70 -0.76 17.23
C GLU A 76 7.38 -1.71 18.38
N TYR A 77 6.12 -2.08 18.48
CA TYR A 77 5.61 -3.01 19.49
C TYR A 77 4.70 -4.04 18.82
N ASP A 78 5.00 -5.33 19.01
CA ASP A 78 4.19 -6.44 18.48
C ASP A 78 3.95 -6.36 16.95
N GLY A 79 4.97 -5.89 16.22
CA GLY A 79 4.93 -5.68 14.76
C GLY A 79 4.11 -4.47 14.30
N GLU A 80 3.65 -3.62 15.23
CA GLU A 80 2.89 -2.40 14.97
C GLU A 80 3.67 -1.14 15.36
N ILE A 81 3.31 -0.03 14.73
CA ILE A 81 3.99 1.26 14.90
C ILE A 81 3.15 2.18 15.78
N PHE A 82 3.79 2.79 16.77
CA PHE A 82 3.15 3.67 17.73
C PHE A 82 3.96 4.96 17.92
N GLU A 83 3.27 6.09 18.07
CA GLU A 83 3.83 7.29 18.68
C GLU A 83 3.93 7.08 20.18
N VAL A 84 5.08 7.38 20.77
CA VAL A 84 5.28 7.22 22.21
C VAL A 84 4.81 8.50 22.91
N ALA A 85 3.81 8.40 23.78
CA ALA A 85 3.28 9.56 24.48
C ALA A 85 4.34 10.19 25.42
N PRO A 86 4.35 11.52 25.59
CA PRO A 86 5.29 12.20 26.50
C PRO A 86 5.18 11.66 27.94
N GLY A 87 6.31 11.57 28.65
CA GLY A 87 6.35 11.21 30.06
C GLY A 87 7.67 10.59 30.52
N ASP A 88 7.92 10.58 31.82
CA ASP A 88 9.19 10.10 32.41
C ASP A 88 9.03 8.76 33.15
N ARG A 89 7.95 8.03 32.84
CA ARG A 89 7.62 6.77 33.50
C ARG A 89 8.41 5.61 32.86
N PRO A 90 8.74 4.55 33.64
CA PRO A 90 9.37 3.34 33.10
C PRO A 90 8.47 2.56 32.13
N GLU A 91 7.15 2.75 32.25
CA GLU A 91 6.16 2.25 31.29
C GLU A 91 5.86 3.30 30.24
N LEU A 92 5.78 2.86 28.98
CA LEU A 92 5.51 3.68 27.82
C LEU A 92 4.05 3.56 27.45
N THR A 93 3.35 4.69 27.41
CA THR A 93 2.06 4.78 26.74
C THR A 93 2.31 4.96 25.25
N LEU A 94 1.87 3.98 24.47
CA LEU A 94 2.03 3.91 23.03
C LEU A 94 0.68 4.23 22.36
N ARG A 95 0.65 5.18 21.44
CA ARG A 95 -0.52 5.54 20.64
C ARG A 95 -0.35 5.05 19.21
N TRP A 96 -1.25 4.21 18.75
CA TRP A 96 -1.18 3.61 17.43
C TRP A 96 -1.35 4.67 16.35
N VAL A 97 -0.52 4.59 15.30
CA VAL A 97 -0.45 5.64 14.27
C VAL A 97 -1.55 5.52 13.20
N ARG A 98 -2.31 4.42 13.21
CA ARG A 98 -3.39 4.17 12.25
C ARG A 98 -4.75 4.54 12.85
N ASP A 99 -5.65 4.99 11.99
CA ASP A 99 -7.03 5.35 12.34
C ASP A 99 -8.02 4.25 11.90
N ASP A 100 -7.97 3.11 12.59
CA ASP A 100 -8.92 2.00 12.42
C ASP A 100 -9.38 1.46 13.79
N ALA A 101 -10.53 1.93 14.27
CA ALA A 101 -11.05 1.55 15.59
C ALA A 101 -11.31 0.03 15.71
N ALA A 102 -11.75 -0.62 14.62
CA ALA A 102 -12.05 -2.04 14.62
C ALA A 102 -10.76 -2.87 14.75
N ARG A 103 -9.72 -2.52 14.00
CA ARG A 103 -8.41 -3.17 14.11
C ARG A 103 -7.72 -2.87 15.43
N ALA A 104 -7.83 -1.64 15.94
CA ALA A 104 -7.29 -1.29 17.25
C ALA A 104 -7.87 -2.19 18.35
N ALA A 105 -9.19 -2.40 18.36
CA ALA A 105 -9.85 -3.29 19.32
C ALA A 105 -9.38 -4.75 19.20
N GLN A 106 -9.22 -5.25 17.97
CA GLN A 106 -8.71 -6.60 17.71
C GLN A 106 -7.25 -6.79 18.12
N LEU A 107 -6.43 -5.74 17.98
CA LEU A 107 -5.06 -5.68 18.47
C LEU A 107 -4.97 -5.58 20.01
N GLY A 108 -6.12 -5.45 20.69
CA GLY A 108 -6.19 -5.31 22.15
C GLY A 108 -5.86 -3.90 22.65
N LEU A 109 -5.94 -2.90 21.78
CA LEU A 109 -5.73 -1.50 22.14
C LEU A 109 -6.99 -0.91 22.77
N THR A 110 -6.81 0.05 23.69
CA THR A 110 -7.90 0.85 24.27
C THR A 110 -7.70 2.30 23.88
N ASP A 111 -8.68 2.91 23.22
CA ASP A 111 -8.59 4.27 22.67
C ASP A 111 -7.31 4.46 21.85
N PHE A 112 -7.06 3.50 20.94
CA PHE A 112 -5.88 3.42 20.08
C PHE A 112 -4.55 3.31 20.84
N SER A 113 -4.58 3.02 22.14
CA SER A 113 -3.40 3.09 23.00
C SER A 113 -3.16 1.80 23.79
N VAL A 114 -1.91 1.60 24.20
CA VAL A 114 -1.48 0.52 25.11
C VAL A 114 -0.34 1.02 25.98
N THR A 115 -0.29 0.59 27.24
CA THR A 115 0.83 0.88 28.15
C THR A 115 1.67 -0.36 28.31
N VAL A 116 2.97 -0.26 28.07
CA VAL A 116 3.90 -1.40 28.05
C VAL A 116 5.22 -1.05 28.75
N PRO A 117 5.90 -2.01 29.39
CA PRO A 117 7.28 -1.82 29.82
C PRO A 117 8.19 -1.51 28.62
N ALA A 118 9.10 -0.55 28.75
CA ALA A 118 10.04 -0.16 27.69
C ALA A 118 10.80 -1.35 27.04
N LYS A 119 11.12 -2.38 27.84
CA LYS A 119 11.80 -3.61 27.38
C LYS A 119 11.01 -4.45 26.36
N GLN A 120 9.71 -4.20 26.19
CA GLN A 120 8.87 -4.92 25.22
C GLN A 120 8.85 -4.26 23.84
N VAL A 121 9.34 -3.03 23.72
CA VAL A 121 9.52 -2.36 22.43
C VAL A 121 10.74 -2.95 21.73
N THR A 122 10.68 -3.09 20.41
CA THR A 122 11.73 -3.75 19.59
C THR A 122 12.52 -2.79 18.71
N ALA A 123 11.98 -1.59 18.48
CA ALA A 123 12.61 -0.53 17.72
C ALA A 123 12.17 0.84 18.26
N LEU A 124 13.04 1.82 18.16
CA LEU A 124 12.75 3.22 18.48
C LEU A 124 13.40 4.12 17.43
N TRP A 125 12.68 5.16 17.00
CA TRP A 125 13.17 6.18 16.09
C TRP A 125 12.49 7.53 16.38
N GLN A 126 13.01 8.59 15.79
CA GLN A 126 12.45 9.93 15.90
C GLN A 126 11.99 10.42 14.54
N THR A 127 10.84 11.08 14.51
CA THR A 127 10.49 11.97 13.40
C THR A 127 10.88 13.40 13.77
N ARG A 128 11.42 14.14 12.81
CA ARG A 128 11.70 15.57 12.89
C ARG A 128 10.82 16.31 11.90
N LEU A 129 10.17 17.37 12.35
CA LEU A 129 9.42 18.29 11.50
C LEU A 129 9.96 19.71 11.67
N ASP A 130 10.55 20.25 10.61
CA ASP A 130 11.18 21.56 10.57
C ASP A 130 10.16 22.68 10.23
N PHE A 131 10.17 23.74 11.01
CA PHE A 131 9.39 24.97 10.81
C PHE A 131 10.36 26.11 10.60
N THR A 132 10.58 26.46 9.33
CA THR A 132 11.51 27.52 8.94
C THR A 132 10.73 28.66 8.30
N GLU A 133 10.89 29.87 8.84
CA GLU A 133 10.12 31.04 8.40
C GLU A 133 10.66 31.63 7.08
N THR A 134 11.98 31.55 6.86
CA THR A 134 12.64 32.10 5.69
C THR A 134 13.48 31.05 4.95
N PRO A 135 13.51 31.04 3.60
CA PRO A 135 14.33 30.08 2.84
C PRO A 135 15.83 30.13 3.18
N GLU A 136 16.35 31.30 3.56
CA GLU A 136 17.77 31.53 3.86
C GLU A 136 18.22 30.80 5.13
N ALA A 137 17.30 30.54 6.06
CA ALA A 137 17.59 29.82 7.30
C ALA A 137 17.70 28.30 7.11
N ARG A 138 17.35 27.78 5.93
CA ARG A 138 17.59 26.38 5.56
C ARG A 138 19.04 26.18 5.12
N PRO A 139 19.61 24.96 5.31
CA PRO A 139 20.89 24.62 4.71
C PRO A 139 20.88 24.84 3.19
N GLN A 140 21.78 25.67 2.70
CA GLN A 140 21.80 26.07 1.29
C GLN A 140 22.43 24.99 0.41
N PRO A 141 21.79 24.60 -0.72
CA PRO A 141 22.34 23.60 -1.63
C PRO A 141 23.76 23.96 -2.11
N GLY A 142 24.67 22.98 -2.12
CA GLY A 142 26.06 23.15 -2.51
C GLY A 142 26.94 23.84 -1.46
N THR A 143 26.45 24.05 -0.23
CA THR A 143 27.23 24.66 0.86
C THR A 143 27.59 23.66 1.96
N GLY A 144 28.75 23.85 2.59
CA GLY A 144 29.25 23.02 3.69
C GLY A 144 30.37 22.07 3.29
N ASP A 145 31.21 21.70 4.26
CA ASP A 145 32.28 20.71 4.09
C ASP A 145 31.74 19.30 4.44
N GLN A 146 31.58 18.46 3.41
CA GLN A 146 31.11 17.08 3.55
C GLN A 146 31.92 16.29 4.58
N ASN A 147 33.25 16.38 4.56
CA ASN A 147 34.12 15.60 5.47
C ASN A 147 34.02 16.13 6.91
N ALA A 148 33.91 17.44 7.10
CA ALA A 148 33.69 18.01 8.41
C ALA A 148 32.34 17.58 9.01
N LEU A 149 31.28 17.55 8.20
CA LEU A 149 29.94 17.12 8.61
C LEU A 149 29.91 15.63 8.98
N LEU A 150 30.53 14.76 8.17
CA LEU A 150 30.65 13.32 8.49
C LEU A 150 31.39 13.08 9.82
N ARG A 151 32.49 13.82 10.06
CA ARG A 151 33.21 13.77 11.35
C ARG A 151 32.35 14.26 12.52
N ALA A 152 31.57 15.32 12.32
CA ALA A 152 30.68 15.85 13.36
C ALA A 152 29.54 14.87 13.70
N ILE A 153 28.99 14.17 12.69
CA ILE A 153 28.02 13.08 12.87
C ILE A 153 28.65 11.95 13.68
N GLY A 154 29.82 11.45 13.26
CA GLY A 154 30.53 10.38 13.96
C GLY A 154 30.82 10.73 15.42
N ARG A 155 31.34 11.94 15.70
CA ARG A 155 31.55 12.43 17.07
C ARG A 155 30.25 12.47 17.87
N THR A 156 29.16 12.94 17.28
CA THR A 156 27.85 12.97 17.97
C THR A 156 27.39 11.57 18.34
N LEU A 157 27.56 10.59 17.45
CA LEU A 157 27.19 9.19 17.75
C LEU A 157 28.07 8.58 18.85
N LEU A 158 29.38 8.85 18.86
CA LEU A 158 30.28 8.37 19.92
C LEU A 158 29.85 8.78 21.33
N HIS A 159 29.31 9.98 21.50
CA HIS A 159 28.82 10.45 22.80
C HIS A 159 27.49 9.80 23.22
N THR A 160 26.78 9.13 22.31
CA THR A 160 25.46 8.54 22.58
C THR A 160 25.48 7.05 22.92
N VAL A 161 26.57 6.37 22.57
CA VAL A 161 26.66 4.92 22.72
C VAL A 161 27.13 4.55 24.13
N PRO A 162 26.48 3.58 24.80
CA PRO A 162 26.95 3.08 26.09
C PRO A 162 28.28 2.33 25.92
N GLY A 163 29.00 2.07 27.01
CA GLY A 163 30.22 1.25 26.97
C GLY A 163 29.99 -0.16 26.37
N GLY A 164 31.03 -0.77 25.78
CA GLY A 164 30.97 -2.16 25.29
C GLY A 164 30.34 -2.36 23.89
N TRP A 165 30.15 -1.29 23.12
CA TRP A 165 29.65 -1.35 21.74
C TRP A 165 30.76 -1.76 20.74
N ALA A 166 30.36 -2.46 19.69
CA ALA A 166 31.22 -2.85 18.56
C ALA A 166 30.95 -2.00 17.31
N ARG A 167 29.69 -1.63 17.07
CA ARG A 167 29.26 -0.78 15.94
C ARG A 167 28.04 0.05 16.30
N VAL A 168 27.96 1.27 15.80
CA VAL A 168 26.75 2.10 15.82
C VAL A 168 26.40 2.56 14.41
N GLY A 169 25.11 2.55 14.09
CA GLY A 169 24.57 3.02 12.83
C GLY A 169 23.49 4.07 13.07
N ALA A 170 23.48 5.10 12.24
CA ALA A 170 22.40 6.08 12.16
C ALA A 170 21.82 6.06 10.75
N GLN A 171 20.54 5.74 10.65
CA GLN A 171 19.79 5.80 9.41
C GLN A 171 18.94 7.07 9.41
N PHE A 172 19.16 7.90 8.39
CA PHE A 172 18.49 9.18 8.21
C PHE A 172 17.69 9.16 6.92
N ARG A 173 16.43 9.59 6.99
CA ARG A 173 15.55 9.78 5.83
C ARG A 173 15.00 11.18 5.89
N GLN A 174 14.92 11.88 4.77
CA GLN A 174 14.29 13.19 4.74
C GLN A 174 13.64 13.47 3.39
N VAL A 175 12.56 14.25 3.41
CA VAL A 175 11.99 14.93 2.25
C VAL A 175 11.49 16.28 2.76
N GLY A 176 11.97 17.37 2.17
CA GLY A 176 11.57 18.72 2.56
C GLY A 176 11.85 18.98 4.04
N ASP A 177 10.80 19.34 4.77
CA ASP A 177 10.83 19.64 6.21
C ASP A 177 10.60 18.42 7.12
N TYR A 178 10.35 17.24 6.55
CA TYR A 178 10.11 16.02 7.29
C TYR A 178 11.31 15.08 7.25
N ALA A 179 11.74 14.57 8.40
CA ALA A 179 12.79 13.57 8.49
C ALA A 179 12.50 12.45 9.50
N GLU A 180 13.07 11.27 9.28
CA GLU A 180 13.14 10.17 10.24
C GLU A 180 14.60 9.85 10.58
N ILE A 181 14.86 9.59 11.86
CA ILE A 181 16.20 9.27 12.38
C ILE A 181 16.10 8.04 13.26
N GLU A 182 16.84 6.99 12.90
CA GLU A 182 16.92 5.75 13.66
C GLU A 182 18.39 5.48 14.02
N VAL A 183 18.69 5.33 15.32
CA VAL A 183 20.04 5.01 15.80
C VAL A 183 20.04 3.63 16.44
N ARG A 184 20.96 2.78 15.99
CA ARG A 184 21.15 1.43 16.54
C ARG A 184 22.62 1.15 16.84
N ALA A 185 22.90 0.69 18.04
CA ALA A 185 24.19 0.15 18.41
C ALA A 185 24.12 -1.39 18.48
N VAL A 186 25.26 -2.04 18.26
CA VAL A 186 25.47 -3.46 18.50
C VAL A 186 26.66 -3.63 19.40
N GLY A 187 26.52 -4.38 20.49
CA GLY A 187 27.57 -4.64 21.49
C GLY A 187 27.60 -6.10 21.93
N ASP A 188 28.65 -6.47 22.68
CA ASP A 188 29.00 -7.86 23.01
C ASP A 188 29.33 -8.03 24.50
N GLU A 189 28.40 -7.69 25.41
CA GLU A 189 28.60 -8.03 26.83
C GLU A 189 28.14 -9.46 27.18
N ASP A 190 27.40 -10.17 26.31
CA ASP A 190 27.01 -11.58 26.48
C ASP A 190 26.50 -12.21 25.13
N GLY A 191 27.06 -11.78 23.99
CA GLY A 191 26.58 -12.06 22.63
C GLY A 191 25.95 -10.84 21.93
N PRO A 192 25.68 -10.88 20.60
CA PRO A 192 25.27 -9.70 19.84
C PRO A 192 23.87 -9.23 20.23
N VAL A 193 23.82 -8.10 20.95
CA VAL A 193 22.58 -7.38 21.30
C VAL A 193 22.48 -6.15 20.41
N SER A 194 21.33 -5.99 19.73
CA SER A 194 21.00 -4.75 19.01
C SER A 194 20.27 -3.82 19.97
N VAL A 195 20.79 -2.62 20.16
CA VAL A 195 20.22 -1.61 21.06
C VAL A 195 19.71 -0.44 20.22
N SER A 196 18.42 -0.14 20.31
CA SER A 196 17.86 1.11 19.76
C SER A 196 18.09 2.25 20.75
N LEU A 197 18.67 3.34 20.26
CA LEU A 197 19.03 4.52 21.04
C LEU A 197 18.23 5.74 20.58
N PRO A 198 17.85 6.66 21.49
CA PRO A 198 17.24 7.91 21.09
C PRO A 198 18.25 8.79 20.34
N ALA A 199 17.86 9.35 19.19
CA ALA A 199 18.71 10.26 18.44
C ALA A 199 18.86 11.60 19.19
N VAL A 200 20.10 12.10 19.30
CA VAL A 200 20.36 13.43 19.88
C VAL A 200 19.76 14.51 18.97
N PRO A 201 19.13 15.57 19.53
CA PRO A 201 18.40 16.56 18.73
C PRO A 201 19.18 17.21 17.58
N ARG A 202 20.47 17.45 17.77
CA ARG A 202 21.33 18.09 16.75
C ARG A 202 21.65 17.20 15.55
N LEU A 203 21.49 15.87 15.67
CA LEU A 203 21.91 14.90 14.66
C LEU A 203 21.17 15.11 13.33
N GLY A 204 19.86 15.39 13.39
CA GLY A 204 19.05 15.66 12.20
C GLY A 204 19.54 16.89 11.42
N GLY A 205 19.92 17.96 12.12
CA GLY A 205 20.48 19.16 11.50
C GLY A 205 21.82 18.91 10.80
N LEU A 206 22.68 18.05 11.37
CA LEU A 206 23.95 17.66 10.74
C LEU A 206 23.72 16.88 9.44
N PHE A 207 22.77 15.95 9.42
CA PHE A 207 22.41 15.22 8.19
C PHE A 207 21.74 16.12 7.15
N ALA A 208 20.85 17.04 7.55
CA ALA A 208 20.25 18.01 6.62
C ALA A 208 21.31 18.92 5.97
N ARG A 209 22.33 19.34 6.74
CA ARG A 209 23.49 20.07 6.19
C ARG A 209 24.35 19.20 5.28
N LEU A 210 24.53 17.92 5.60
CA LEU A 210 25.26 16.97 4.75
C LEU A 210 24.56 16.77 3.40
N ARG A 211 23.23 16.65 3.41
CA ARG A 211 22.41 16.63 2.18
C ARG A 211 22.62 17.87 1.32
N ALA A 212 22.61 19.05 1.95
CA ALA A 212 22.84 20.30 1.24
C ALA A 212 24.25 20.37 0.63
N ALA A 213 25.28 19.95 1.39
CA ALA A 213 26.66 19.88 0.91
C ALA A 213 26.85 18.89 -0.26
N MET A 214 26.06 17.82 -0.30
CA MET A 214 26.11 16.78 -1.33
C MET A 214 25.17 17.02 -2.53
N PHE A 215 24.52 18.18 -2.61
CA PHE A 215 23.65 18.52 -3.73
C PHE A 215 24.40 18.60 -5.06
N GLN A 216 23.78 18.08 -6.11
CA GLN A 216 24.24 18.17 -7.50
C GLN A 216 23.16 18.85 -8.36
N ALA A 217 23.57 19.82 -9.17
CA ALA A 217 22.64 20.72 -9.88
C ALA A 217 21.59 20.02 -10.77
N GLU A 218 21.94 18.90 -11.41
CA GLU A 218 21.02 18.17 -12.30
C GLU A 218 20.29 17.00 -11.62
N ALA A 219 20.90 16.42 -10.58
CA ALA A 219 20.45 15.17 -9.96
C ALA A 219 19.80 15.35 -8.59
N GLY A 220 19.90 16.54 -7.98
CA GLY A 220 19.38 16.80 -6.65
C GLY A 220 20.33 16.30 -5.55
N THR A 221 19.75 15.86 -4.43
CA THR A 221 20.48 15.26 -3.29
C THR A 221 19.93 13.88 -2.94
N TRP A 222 20.43 13.25 -1.89
CA TRP A 222 19.98 11.93 -1.45
C TRP A 222 18.79 12.01 -0.48
N PHE A 223 17.97 10.96 -0.44
CA PHE A 223 16.77 10.90 0.42
C PHE A 223 16.95 10.03 1.66
N GLN A 224 17.76 8.98 1.54
CA GLN A 224 18.09 8.06 2.63
C GLN A 224 19.61 7.91 2.73
N GLY A 225 20.14 8.00 3.95
CA GLY A 225 21.56 7.84 4.24
C GLY A 225 21.75 6.94 5.45
N THR A 226 22.76 6.07 5.42
CA THR A 226 23.14 5.19 6.53
C THR A 226 24.59 5.47 6.88
N PHE A 227 24.80 6.10 8.03
CA PHE A 227 26.13 6.29 8.59
C PHE A 227 26.44 5.13 9.53
N THR A 228 27.61 4.52 9.38
CA THR A 228 28.08 3.47 10.29
C THR A 228 29.43 3.85 10.88
N LEU A 229 29.63 3.51 12.15
CA LEU A 229 30.85 3.77 12.90
C LEU A 229 31.19 2.53 13.73
N ASP A 230 32.45 2.11 13.70
CA ASP A 230 32.95 1.01 14.54
C ASP A 230 33.73 1.52 15.76
N ALA A 231 34.03 0.59 16.68
CA ALA A 231 34.77 0.88 17.91
C ALA A 231 36.19 1.43 17.66
N GLN A 232 36.76 1.26 16.46
CA GLN A 232 38.04 1.81 16.03
C GLN A 232 37.92 3.23 15.46
N SER A 233 36.72 3.83 15.54
CA SER A 233 36.39 5.14 14.97
C SER A 233 36.51 5.20 13.44
N GLN A 234 36.46 4.05 12.76
CA GLN A 234 36.30 4.02 11.31
C GLN A 234 34.83 4.17 10.98
N PHE A 235 34.53 5.04 10.01
CA PHE A 235 33.17 5.27 9.57
C PHE A 235 33.01 5.08 8.07
N ASP A 236 31.78 4.77 7.69
CA ASP A 236 31.33 4.66 6.31
C ASP A 236 29.94 5.30 6.16
N PHE A 237 29.64 5.79 4.96
CA PHE A 237 28.38 6.46 4.66
C PHE A 237 27.85 6.06 3.29
N ASP A 238 26.77 5.27 3.31
CA ASP A 238 26.01 4.89 2.13
C ASP A 238 24.75 5.75 2.00
N PHE A 239 24.35 6.07 0.77
CA PHE A 239 23.14 6.83 0.53
C PHE A 239 22.39 6.38 -0.73
N ASP A 240 21.10 6.71 -0.79
CA ASP A 240 20.21 6.49 -1.93
C ASP A 240 19.52 7.80 -2.33
N ALA A 241 19.65 8.16 -3.60
CA ALA A 241 19.09 9.39 -4.17
C ALA A 241 17.94 9.15 -5.15
N ASP A 242 17.60 7.89 -5.42
CA ASP A 242 16.66 7.52 -6.47
C ASP A 242 15.46 6.75 -5.93
N ARG A 243 15.68 5.82 -5.00
CA ARG A 243 14.61 5.00 -4.43
C ARG A 243 13.84 5.78 -3.37
N GLU A 244 12.54 5.52 -3.30
CA GLU A 244 11.72 6.04 -2.21
C GLU A 244 12.30 5.56 -0.86
N PRO A 245 12.48 6.44 0.13
CA PRO A 245 12.93 6.02 1.45
C PRO A 245 12.01 4.97 2.06
N ASP A 246 12.61 4.02 2.78
CA ASP A 246 11.86 2.97 3.48
C ASP A 246 11.29 3.54 4.79
N TRP A 247 10.32 4.46 4.67
CA TRP A 247 9.71 5.17 5.78
C TRP A 247 9.06 4.22 6.79
N ARG A 248 9.33 4.42 8.09
CA ARG A 248 8.54 3.77 9.13
C ARG A 248 7.15 4.41 9.18
N VAL A 249 7.14 5.74 9.17
CA VAL A 249 5.98 6.61 9.05
C VAL A 249 6.27 7.60 7.91
N PRO A 250 5.61 7.48 6.74
CA PRO A 250 5.85 8.41 5.66
C PRO A 250 5.31 9.81 6.03
N PRO A 251 5.89 10.90 5.49
CA PRO A 251 5.36 12.24 5.71
C PRO A 251 3.91 12.30 5.27
N ASN A 252 3.02 12.57 6.22
CA ASN A 252 1.58 12.60 5.99
C ASN A 252 0.92 13.75 6.75
N ASP A 253 -0.19 14.23 6.19
CA ASP A 253 -1.11 15.18 6.80
C ASP A 253 -2.49 14.51 6.90
N GLY A 254 -2.94 14.24 8.12
CA GLY A 254 -4.22 13.56 8.37
C GLY A 254 -4.35 12.19 7.69
N GLY A 255 -3.27 11.42 7.59
CA GLY A 255 -3.27 10.09 6.96
C GLY A 255 -3.10 10.07 5.44
N ARG A 256 -2.85 11.22 4.79
CA ARG A 256 -2.50 11.32 3.36
C ARG A 256 -1.07 11.79 3.18
N PRO A 257 -0.32 11.34 2.14
CA PRO A 257 1.03 11.86 1.88
C PRO A 257 1.04 13.40 1.83
N SER A 258 1.96 14.02 2.57
CA SER A 258 2.10 15.48 2.61
C SER A 258 2.72 15.98 1.31
N THR A 259 1.90 16.42 0.34
CA THR A 259 2.38 16.96 -0.94
C THR A 259 3.35 18.13 -0.75
N ALA A 260 3.09 19.00 0.24
CA ALA A 260 3.92 20.16 0.55
C ALA A 260 5.38 19.81 0.86
N ALA A 261 5.64 18.70 1.57
CA ALA A 261 7.00 18.26 1.87
C ALA A 261 7.76 17.88 0.58
N TYR A 262 7.11 17.17 -0.34
CA TYR A 262 7.72 16.75 -1.62
C TYR A 262 7.87 17.93 -2.60
N GLU A 263 6.95 18.89 -2.62
CA GLU A 263 7.10 20.14 -3.38
C GLU A 263 8.27 20.98 -2.85
N LEU A 264 8.38 21.12 -1.52
CA LEU A 264 9.47 21.84 -0.88
C LEU A 264 10.83 21.18 -1.16
N GLU A 265 10.87 19.86 -1.17
CA GLU A 265 12.06 19.08 -1.56
C GLU A 265 12.53 19.46 -2.96
N LEU A 266 11.62 19.48 -3.94
CA LEU A 266 11.97 19.84 -5.33
C LEU A 266 12.32 21.31 -5.50
N ALA A 267 11.69 22.20 -4.73
CA ALA A 267 12.03 23.62 -4.71
C ALA A 267 13.43 23.86 -4.14
N THR A 268 13.85 23.08 -3.14
CA THR A 268 15.14 23.22 -2.47
C THR A 268 16.26 22.50 -3.23
N PHE A 269 15.99 21.28 -3.72
CA PHE A 269 16.94 20.42 -4.43
C PHE A 269 16.41 20.06 -5.82
N PRO A 270 16.46 21.02 -6.77
CA PRO A 270 15.90 20.82 -8.11
C PRO A 270 16.60 19.68 -8.85
N ARG A 271 15.86 19.04 -9.75
CA ARG A 271 16.33 17.93 -10.60
C ARG A 271 15.85 18.13 -12.03
N THR A 272 16.65 17.69 -12.98
CA THR A 272 16.21 17.58 -14.38
C THR A 272 15.22 16.42 -14.54
N PRO A 273 14.36 16.42 -15.57
CA PRO A 273 13.37 15.35 -15.78
C PRO A 273 13.95 13.93 -15.80
N LYS A 274 15.17 13.77 -16.32
CA LYS A 274 15.87 12.47 -16.36
C LYS A 274 16.21 11.92 -14.97
N HIS A 275 16.38 12.80 -13.98
CA HIS A 275 16.76 12.47 -12.61
C HIS A 275 15.59 12.59 -11.62
N LEU A 276 14.36 12.77 -12.11
CA LEU A 276 13.15 12.77 -11.28
C LEU A 276 12.60 11.34 -11.12
N PRO A 277 12.66 10.73 -9.93
CA PRO A 277 12.04 9.44 -9.70
C PRO A 277 10.51 9.54 -9.80
N ALA A 278 9.87 8.52 -10.37
CA ALA A 278 8.41 8.50 -10.57
C ALA A 278 7.62 8.67 -9.26
N TRP A 279 8.12 8.10 -8.15
CA TRP A 279 7.48 8.24 -6.85
C TRP A 279 7.47 9.70 -6.37
N LEU A 280 8.54 10.45 -6.64
CA LEU A 280 8.69 11.83 -6.19
C LEU A 280 7.76 12.75 -6.97
N THR A 281 7.68 12.59 -8.29
CA THR A 281 6.76 13.37 -9.13
C THR A 281 5.31 13.11 -8.74
N ALA A 282 4.96 11.85 -8.46
CA ALA A 282 3.63 11.48 -8.04
C ALA A 282 3.24 12.05 -6.67
N LYS A 283 4.15 12.02 -5.69
CA LYS A 283 3.87 12.53 -4.35
C LYS A 283 3.95 14.05 -4.23
N ALA A 284 4.76 14.69 -5.08
CA ALA A 284 4.77 16.15 -5.25
C ALA A 284 3.59 16.68 -6.08
N GLY A 285 2.70 15.81 -6.58
CA GLY A 285 1.56 16.23 -7.38
C GLY A 285 1.92 16.86 -8.72
N LEU A 286 3.10 16.56 -9.27
CA LEU A 286 3.51 17.08 -10.56
C LEU A 286 2.73 16.40 -11.69
N PRO A 287 2.35 17.13 -12.76
CA PRO A 287 1.75 16.52 -13.94
C PRO A 287 2.73 15.58 -14.63
N LEU A 288 2.22 14.70 -15.50
CA LEU A 288 3.09 13.87 -16.33
C LEU A 288 3.94 14.73 -17.27
N ASP A 289 5.23 14.45 -17.30
CA ASP A 289 6.17 15.03 -18.28
C ASP A 289 6.10 14.25 -19.60
N VAL A 290 4.96 14.39 -20.26
CA VAL A 290 4.71 13.83 -21.60
C VAL A 290 4.58 14.96 -22.61
N VAL A 291 5.17 14.76 -23.78
CA VAL A 291 5.05 15.69 -24.92
C VAL A 291 4.28 14.97 -26.02
N PHE A 292 3.07 15.45 -26.32
CA PHE A 292 2.25 14.87 -27.38
C PHE A 292 2.56 15.51 -28.73
N ARG A 293 2.56 14.69 -29.78
CA ARG A 293 2.52 15.17 -31.17
C ARG A 293 1.08 15.17 -31.66
N GLN A 294 0.62 16.28 -32.20
CA GLN A 294 -0.75 16.38 -32.71
C GLN A 294 -0.80 16.16 -34.22
N ALA A 295 -1.60 15.18 -34.66
CA ALA A 295 -1.75 14.86 -36.06
C ALA A 295 -2.71 15.81 -36.77
N ARG A 296 -2.30 16.31 -37.92
CA ARG A 296 -3.10 17.20 -38.76
C ARG A 296 -3.95 16.42 -39.76
N VAL A 297 -5.22 16.78 -39.81
CA VAL A 297 -6.20 16.22 -40.74
C VAL A 297 -5.82 16.50 -42.21
N ALA A 298 -5.33 17.71 -42.49
CA ALA A 298 -4.83 18.16 -43.79
C ALA A 298 -3.57 19.02 -43.61
N ASP A 299 -2.78 19.23 -44.66
CA ASP A 299 -1.54 20.01 -44.57
C ASP A 299 -1.81 21.52 -44.49
N SER A 300 -2.89 21.96 -45.13
CA SER A 300 -3.45 23.30 -45.02
C SER A 300 -4.96 23.28 -45.30
N HIS A 301 -5.72 24.13 -44.62
CA HIS A 301 -7.15 24.31 -44.86
C HIS A 301 -7.58 25.73 -44.48
N VAL A 302 -8.25 26.41 -45.42
CA VAL A 302 -8.94 27.69 -45.19
C VAL A 302 -10.45 27.42 -45.23
N GLU A 303 -11.19 28.03 -44.31
CA GLU A 303 -12.64 27.85 -44.22
C GLU A 303 -13.32 28.25 -45.54
N GLY A 304 -14.14 27.33 -46.08
CA GLY A 304 -14.81 27.50 -47.38
C GLY A 304 -14.02 26.99 -48.60
N GLU A 305 -12.75 26.66 -48.45
CA GLU A 305 -11.93 26.08 -49.52
C GLU A 305 -11.67 24.58 -49.31
N ARG A 306 -11.33 23.85 -50.39
CA ARG A 306 -10.97 22.44 -50.27
C ARG A 306 -9.65 22.27 -49.50
N PRO A 307 -9.57 21.36 -48.51
CA PRO A 307 -8.32 21.10 -47.81
C PRO A 307 -7.23 20.59 -48.75
N VAL A 308 -5.99 21.02 -48.50
CA VAL A 308 -4.81 20.60 -49.26
C VAL A 308 -4.12 19.43 -48.55
N VAL A 309 -3.90 18.35 -49.28
CA VAL A 309 -3.16 17.16 -48.80
C VAL A 309 -2.12 16.77 -49.83
N ASN A 310 -0.85 16.99 -49.49
CA ASN A 310 0.32 16.69 -50.30
C ASN A 310 1.18 15.63 -49.57
N ARG A 311 0.64 14.42 -49.45
CA ARG A 311 1.26 13.31 -48.71
C ARG A 311 1.33 12.06 -49.58
N PRO A 312 2.37 11.22 -49.42
CA PRO A 312 2.46 9.95 -50.13
C PRO A 312 1.27 9.03 -49.81
N PRO A 313 0.74 8.28 -50.79
CA PRO A 313 -0.37 7.36 -50.55
C PRO A 313 0.06 6.23 -49.62
N VAL A 314 -0.87 5.77 -48.77
CA VAL A 314 -0.64 4.59 -47.93
C VAL A 314 -0.66 3.33 -48.80
N PRO A 315 0.35 2.44 -48.71
CA PRO A 315 0.34 1.17 -49.42
C PRO A 315 -0.94 0.34 -49.13
N PRO A 316 -1.61 -0.26 -50.14
CA PRO A 316 -2.90 -0.92 -49.94
C PRO A 316 -2.90 -2.03 -48.88
N ASP A 317 -1.78 -2.74 -48.73
CA ASP A 317 -1.56 -3.79 -47.74
C ASP A 317 -1.49 -3.25 -46.30
N GLN A 318 -1.15 -1.96 -46.12
CA GLN A 318 -1.02 -1.31 -44.81
C GLN A 318 -2.29 -0.59 -44.36
N VAL A 319 -3.20 -0.25 -45.28
CA VAL A 319 -4.42 0.53 -44.97
C VAL A 319 -5.25 -0.10 -43.86
N ARG A 320 -5.43 -1.43 -43.90
CA ARG A 320 -6.22 -2.14 -42.89
C ARG A 320 -5.59 -2.03 -41.50
N GLY A 321 -4.29 -2.30 -41.38
CA GLY A 321 -3.56 -2.20 -40.11
C GLY A 321 -3.57 -0.77 -39.55
N LEU A 322 -3.45 0.22 -40.43
CA LEU A 322 -3.49 1.62 -40.06
C LEU A 322 -4.86 2.04 -39.52
N LEU A 323 -5.94 1.65 -40.20
CA LEU A 323 -7.32 1.88 -39.74
C LEU A 323 -7.61 1.16 -38.42
N ASP A 324 -7.17 -0.09 -38.27
CA ASP A 324 -7.32 -0.84 -37.03
C ASP A 324 -6.62 -0.13 -35.87
N TYR A 325 -5.39 0.37 -36.07
CA TYR A 325 -4.67 1.15 -35.06
C TYR A 325 -5.41 2.45 -34.70
N LEU A 326 -5.71 3.27 -35.71
CA LEU A 326 -6.25 4.62 -35.53
C LEU A 326 -7.66 4.63 -34.90
N PHE A 327 -8.50 3.62 -35.21
CA PHE A 327 -9.84 3.52 -34.63
C PHE A 327 -9.87 2.82 -33.26
N ARG A 328 -8.95 1.88 -32.99
CA ARG A 328 -8.93 1.12 -31.72
C ARG A 328 -8.08 1.78 -30.64
N ALA A 329 -7.25 2.75 -30.98
CA ALA A 329 -6.51 3.51 -29.98
C ALA A 329 -7.47 4.16 -28.97
N PRO A 330 -7.10 4.24 -27.68
CA PRO A 330 -7.94 4.85 -26.66
C PRO A 330 -8.38 6.28 -27.02
N VAL A 331 -9.62 6.62 -26.64
CA VAL A 331 -10.18 7.96 -26.81
C VAL A 331 -9.76 8.82 -25.63
N ALA A 332 -9.11 9.95 -25.90
CA ALA A 332 -8.76 10.96 -24.90
C ALA A 332 -9.94 11.91 -24.64
N LEU A 333 -10.64 12.32 -25.70
CA LEU A 333 -11.78 13.24 -25.60
C LEU A 333 -12.86 12.84 -26.59
N HIS A 334 -14.11 12.83 -26.16
CA HIS A 334 -15.27 12.60 -27.02
C HIS A 334 -16.31 13.70 -26.82
N ARG A 335 -16.85 14.22 -27.92
CA ARG A 335 -17.96 15.17 -27.92
C ARG A 335 -19.14 14.58 -28.70
N PRO A 336 -20.40 14.69 -28.21
CA PRO A 336 -21.54 14.00 -28.82
C PRO A 336 -21.89 14.44 -30.23
N ALA A 337 -21.66 15.72 -30.57
CA ALA A 337 -22.07 16.29 -31.85
C ALA A 337 -21.02 16.04 -32.95
N PRO A 338 -21.37 15.37 -34.06
CA PRO A 338 -20.46 15.18 -35.19
C PRO A 338 -20.09 16.51 -35.85
N LEU A 339 -18.90 16.54 -36.46
CA LEU A 339 -18.38 17.70 -37.16
C LEU A 339 -18.79 17.67 -38.65
N PRO A 340 -18.85 18.84 -39.31
CA PRO A 340 -18.98 18.92 -40.76
C PRO A 340 -17.82 18.22 -41.48
N ASP A 341 -18.12 17.59 -42.62
CA ASP A 341 -17.12 17.01 -43.50
C ASP A 341 -16.46 18.09 -44.37
N ILE A 342 -15.18 18.39 -44.11
CA ILE A 342 -14.42 19.43 -44.82
C ILE A 342 -14.05 19.03 -46.27
N PHE A 343 -14.14 17.74 -46.61
CA PHE A 343 -14.00 17.24 -47.99
C PHE A 343 -15.36 17.02 -48.67
N GLY A 344 -16.46 17.14 -47.92
CA GLY A 344 -17.83 16.99 -48.38
C GLY A 344 -18.31 18.14 -49.26
N GLY A 345 -19.39 17.89 -50.02
CA GLY A 345 -20.06 18.94 -50.80
C GLY A 345 -20.83 19.93 -49.91
N PRO A 346 -21.12 21.15 -50.40
CA PRO A 346 -21.90 22.14 -49.66
C PRO A 346 -23.26 21.57 -49.20
N GLY A 347 -23.60 21.72 -47.92
CA GLY A 347 -24.87 21.25 -47.35
C GLY A 347 -24.92 19.77 -46.95
N ALA A 348 -23.79 19.05 -46.98
CA ALA A 348 -23.71 17.70 -46.44
C ALA A 348 -24.04 17.65 -44.94
N LYS A 349 -24.73 16.59 -44.50
CA LYS A 349 -25.01 16.38 -43.07
C LYS A 349 -23.69 16.09 -42.32
N PRO A 350 -23.48 16.67 -41.12
CA PRO A 350 -22.32 16.34 -40.30
C PRO A 350 -22.26 14.85 -39.96
N ASP A 351 -21.17 14.18 -40.35
CA ASP A 351 -20.94 12.75 -40.12
C ASP A 351 -19.53 12.43 -39.60
N VAL A 352 -18.67 13.44 -39.45
CA VAL A 352 -17.30 13.27 -38.96
C VAL A 352 -17.32 13.12 -37.44
N PRO A 353 -16.78 12.02 -36.88
CA PRO A 353 -16.77 11.84 -35.43
C PRO A 353 -15.97 12.95 -34.71
N ASN A 354 -16.58 13.53 -33.67
CA ASN A 354 -15.96 14.56 -32.85
C ASN A 354 -15.28 13.94 -31.63
N ALA A 355 -14.18 13.25 -31.89
CA ALA A 355 -13.37 12.63 -30.86
C ALA A 355 -11.90 12.79 -31.17
N PHE A 356 -11.06 12.63 -30.14
CA PHE A 356 -9.62 12.61 -30.25
C PHE A 356 -9.11 11.30 -29.64
N HIS A 357 -8.28 10.61 -30.38
CA HIS A 357 -7.60 9.39 -29.95
C HIS A 357 -6.17 9.71 -29.56
N THR A 358 -5.59 8.85 -28.72
CA THR A 358 -4.17 8.91 -28.37
C THR A 358 -3.59 7.52 -28.16
N ASP A 359 -2.30 7.37 -28.49
CA ASP A 359 -1.47 6.22 -28.13
C ASP A 359 -0.45 6.54 -27.03
N GLY A 360 -0.55 7.73 -26.42
CA GLY A 360 0.39 8.22 -25.41
C GLY A 360 1.57 9.01 -25.98
N THR A 361 1.82 8.96 -27.30
CA THR A 361 2.84 9.80 -27.97
C THR A 361 2.17 10.76 -28.96
N TRP A 362 1.18 10.29 -29.69
CA TRP A 362 0.40 11.07 -30.62
C TRP A 362 -1.02 11.31 -30.10
N ILE A 363 -1.59 12.45 -30.50
CA ILE A 363 -3.01 12.76 -30.40
C ILE A 363 -3.51 13.00 -31.82
N TRP A 364 -4.62 12.38 -32.22
CA TRP A 364 -5.22 12.64 -33.52
C TRP A 364 -6.74 12.75 -33.44
N PRO A 365 -7.35 13.66 -34.24
CA PRO A 365 -8.79 13.68 -34.41
C PRO A 365 -9.29 12.38 -35.05
N ALA A 366 -10.46 11.89 -34.64
CA ALA A 366 -11.15 10.76 -35.27
C ALA A 366 -11.52 11.03 -36.76
N ALA A 367 -11.42 12.30 -37.19
CA ALA A 367 -11.47 12.69 -38.59
C ALA A 367 -10.36 12.03 -39.44
N VAL A 368 -9.16 11.80 -38.87
CA VAL A 368 -8.02 11.18 -39.59
C VAL A 368 -8.38 9.77 -40.10
N PRO A 369 -8.75 8.79 -39.24
CA PRO A 369 -9.17 7.48 -39.73
C PRO A 369 -10.49 7.54 -40.52
N HIS A 370 -11.39 8.49 -40.22
CA HIS A 370 -12.61 8.66 -40.99
C HIS A 370 -12.31 9.01 -42.46
N TYR A 371 -11.44 9.99 -42.74
CA TYR A 371 -11.11 10.40 -44.10
C TYR A 371 -10.19 9.42 -44.83
N LEU A 372 -9.30 8.72 -44.13
CA LEU A 372 -8.57 7.60 -44.72
C LEU A 372 -9.55 6.52 -45.22
N ARG A 373 -10.56 6.18 -44.42
CA ARG A 373 -11.56 5.18 -44.82
C ARG A 373 -12.48 5.67 -45.94
N LYS A 374 -12.95 6.92 -45.86
CA LYS A 374 -13.98 7.47 -46.76
C LYS A 374 -13.42 7.95 -48.10
N TYR A 375 -12.25 8.60 -48.08
CA TYR A 375 -11.67 9.27 -49.24
C TYR A 375 -10.26 8.78 -49.60
N GLY A 376 -9.69 7.85 -48.84
CA GLY A 376 -8.31 7.41 -49.04
C GLY A 376 -7.28 8.48 -48.68
N VAL A 377 -7.66 9.50 -47.90
CA VAL A 377 -6.77 10.60 -47.51
C VAL A 377 -5.67 10.05 -46.60
N PRO A 378 -4.38 10.10 -47.00
CA PRO A 378 -3.28 9.59 -46.20
C PRO A 378 -3.08 10.42 -44.90
N PRO A 379 -2.90 9.77 -43.73
CA PRO A 379 -2.42 10.43 -42.52
C PRO A 379 -1.01 11.02 -42.70
N GLU A 380 -0.55 11.82 -41.74
CA GLU A 380 0.80 12.37 -41.77
C GLU A 380 1.86 11.25 -41.84
N PRO A 381 2.90 11.38 -42.68
CA PRO A 381 3.90 10.33 -42.89
C PRO A 381 4.57 9.86 -41.60
N GLU A 382 4.89 10.78 -40.70
CA GLU A 382 5.53 10.47 -39.41
C GLU A 382 4.60 9.66 -38.49
N LEU A 383 3.29 9.90 -38.56
CA LEU A 383 2.31 9.10 -37.84
C LEU A 383 2.21 7.69 -38.46
N VAL A 384 2.23 7.59 -39.80
CA VAL A 384 2.25 6.29 -40.48
C VAL A 384 3.49 5.47 -40.10
N GLU A 385 4.66 6.12 -40.06
CA GLU A 385 5.91 5.50 -39.64
C GLU A 385 5.87 5.06 -38.17
N HIS A 386 5.34 5.90 -37.29
CA HIS A 386 5.14 5.56 -35.87
C HIS A 386 4.26 4.31 -35.72
N ILE A 387 3.11 4.27 -36.39
CA ILE A 387 2.18 3.13 -36.34
C ILE A 387 2.83 1.86 -36.91
N ARG A 388 3.62 2.00 -37.98
CA ARG A 388 4.37 0.89 -38.57
C ARG A 388 5.40 0.35 -37.59
N ALA A 389 6.14 1.22 -36.90
CA ALA A 389 7.10 0.82 -35.86
C ALA A 389 6.43 0.11 -34.67
N ALA A 390 5.20 0.50 -34.33
CA ALA A 390 4.36 -0.18 -33.34
C ALA A 390 3.71 -1.49 -33.85
N GLY A 391 4.00 -1.91 -35.09
CA GLY A 391 3.46 -3.13 -35.68
C GLY A 391 1.93 -3.10 -35.88
N PHE A 392 1.35 -1.92 -36.09
CA PHE A 392 -0.10 -1.71 -36.25
C PHE A 392 -0.94 -2.18 -35.06
N ARG A 393 -0.37 -2.23 -33.85
CA ARG A 393 -1.10 -2.55 -32.62
C ARG A 393 -1.07 -1.36 -31.68
N PRO A 394 -2.23 -0.79 -31.32
CA PRO A 394 -2.26 0.34 -30.40
C PRO A 394 -1.78 -0.11 -29.01
N PRO A 395 -0.99 0.72 -28.31
CA PRO A 395 -0.55 0.42 -26.96
C PRO A 395 -1.72 0.58 -25.96
N HIS A 396 -1.54 0.02 -24.77
CA HIS A 396 -2.36 0.42 -23.63
C HIS A 396 -1.96 1.83 -23.21
N VAL A 397 -2.93 2.72 -23.05
CA VAL A 397 -2.71 4.08 -22.56
C VAL A 397 -3.41 4.21 -21.22
N GLY A 398 -2.64 4.47 -20.16
CA GLY A 398 -3.15 4.64 -18.80
C GLY A 398 -4.11 5.82 -18.68
N GLU A 399 -4.96 5.79 -17.65
CA GLU A 399 -5.99 6.81 -17.43
C GLU A 399 -5.43 8.23 -17.32
N LEU A 400 -4.37 8.41 -16.52
CA LEU A 400 -3.74 9.72 -16.34
C LEU A 400 -3.14 10.26 -17.65
N VAL A 401 -2.57 9.41 -18.51
CA VAL A 401 -2.04 9.82 -19.82
C VAL A 401 -3.17 10.33 -20.72
N ARG A 402 -4.33 9.65 -20.71
CA ARG A 402 -5.51 10.10 -21.47
C ARG A 402 -6.06 11.42 -20.94
N ALA A 403 -6.16 11.57 -19.61
CA ALA A 403 -6.59 12.81 -18.98
C ALA A 403 -5.61 13.97 -19.27
N THR A 404 -4.30 13.67 -19.36
CA THR A 404 -3.28 14.65 -19.75
C THR A 404 -3.43 15.06 -21.21
N ALA A 405 -3.71 14.11 -22.11
CA ALA A 405 -3.99 14.38 -23.51
C ALA A 405 -5.27 15.21 -23.68
N GLU A 406 -6.32 14.90 -22.92
CA GLU A 406 -7.57 15.67 -22.87
C GLU A 406 -7.32 17.12 -22.45
N ALA A 407 -6.60 17.34 -21.34
CA ALA A 407 -6.24 18.67 -20.86
C ALA A 407 -5.47 19.47 -21.93
N GLU A 408 -4.55 18.82 -22.66
CA GLU A 408 -3.81 19.45 -23.76
C GLU A 408 -4.72 19.85 -24.93
N ILE A 409 -5.66 19.00 -25.34
CA ILE A 409 -6.65 19.31 -26.38
C ILE A 409 -7.55 20.49 -25.96
N LEU A 410 -7.89 20.57 -24.68
CA LEU A 410 -8.75 21.62 -24.13
C LEU A 410 -8.00 22.91 -23.76
N GLY A 411 -6.66 22.90 -23.78
CA GLY A 411 -5.84 24.01 -23.29
C GLY A 411 -5.99 24.25 -21.78
N GLN A 412 -6.31 23.21 -21.01
CA GLN A 412 -6.49 23.25 -19.56
C GLN A 412 -5.20 22.83 -18.83
N PRO A 413 -5.04 23.18 -17.54
CA PRO A 413 -3.96 22.67 -16.71
C PRO A 413 -3.96 21.13 -16.72
N ARG A 414 -2.78 20.53 -16.90
CA ARG A 414 -2.61 19.07 -16.88
C ARG A 414 -2.95 18.54 -15.48
N PRO A 415 -3.63 17.37 -15.38
CA PRO A 415 -3.94 16.78 -14.10
C PRO A 415 -2.65 16.38 -13.35
N PRO A 416 -2.60 16.56 -12.03
CA PRO A 416 -1.47 16.13 -11.21
C PRO A 416 -1.43 14.61 -11.11
N GLN A 417 -0.23 14.05 -10.95
CA GLN A 417 -0.08 12.66 -10.52
C GLN A 417 -0.48 12.50 -9.05
N THR A 418 -0.82 11.27 -8.66
CA THR A 418 -1.16 10.90 -7.29
C THR A 418 -0.47 9.59 -6.89
N ALA A 419 -0.48 9.27 -5.59
CA ALA A 419 0.03 7.98 -5.12
C ALA A 419 -0.72 6.76 -5.70
N ALA A 420 -1.95 6.94 -6.21
CA ALA A 420 -2.71 5.88 -6.86
C ALA A 420 -2.17 5.52 -8.26
N ASP A 421 -1.38 6.41 -8.87
CA ASP A 421 -0.72 6.18 -10.16
C ASP A 421 0.55 5.34 -10.01
N LEU A 422 1.01 5.10 -8.78
CA LEU A 422 2.15 4.24 -8.48
C LEU A 422 1.69 2.78 -8.25
N PRO A 423 2.56 1.80 -8.51
CA PRO A 423 2.29 0.42 -8.11
C PRO A 423 1.99 0.32 -6.62
N ASP A 424 0.92 -0.39 -6.27
CA ASP A 424 0.59 -0.65 -4.87
C ASP A 424 1.55 -1.70 -4.29
N GLU A 425 2.57 -1.23 -3.57
CA GLU A 425 3.61 -2.04 -2.94
C GLU A 425 3.27 -2.45 -1.50
N ARG A 426 2.00 -2.28 -1.07
CA ARG A 426 1.53 -2.77 0.23
C ARG A 426 1.79 -4.27 0.38
N ALA A 427 2.18 -4.68 1.58
CA ALA A 427 2.58 -6.05 1.87
C ALA A 427 1.48 -7.07 1.52
N LEU A 428 0.21 -6.74 1.79
CA LEU A 428 -0.93 -7.60 1.42
C LEU A 428 -1.10 -7.75 -0.10
N THR A 429 -0.91 -6.67 -0.85
CA THR A 429 -0.99 -6.69 -2.31
C THR A 429 0.11 -7.58 -2.89
N ARG A 430 1.32 -7.51 -2.33
CA ARG A 430 2.44 -8.40 -2.71
C ARG A 430 2.15 -9.87 -2.37
N VAL A 431 1.59 -10.15 -1.19
CA VAL A 431 1.12 -11.50 -0.82
C VAL A 431 0.08 -12.02 -1.82
N ALA A 432 -0.88 -11.19 -2.23
CA ALA A 432 -1.91 -11.56 -3.20
C ALA A 432 -1.32 -11.91 -4.58
N ARG A 433 -0.21 -11.29 -4.98
CA ARG A 433 0.56 -11.62 -6.20
C ARG A 433 1.45 -12.86 -6.05
N GLY A 434 1.54 -13.46 -4.85
CA GLY A 434 2.40 -14.61 -4.57
C GLY A 434 3.86 -14.24 -4.32
N GLU A 435 4.15 -12.97 -4.05
CA GLU A 435 5.51 -12.51 -3.73
C GLU A 435 5.89 -12.86 -2.28
N PRO A 436 7.17 -13.15 -2.01
CA PRO A 436 7.62 -13.42 -0.65
C PRO A 436 7.60 -12.16 0.20
N VAL A 437 6.80 -12.20 1.27
CA VAL A 437 6.78 -11.19 2.34
C VAL A 437 7.28 -11.83 3.62
N ARG A 438 8.35 -11.27 4.21
CA ARG A 438 9.00 -11.86 5.39
C ARG A 438 8.12 -11.75 6.63
N ASN A 439 7.63 -10.54 6.92
CA ASN A 439 6.79 -10.25 8.08
C ASN A 439 5.67 -9.28 7.67
N LEU A 440 4.46 -9.53 8.16
CA LEU A 440 3.33 -8.61 8.08
C LEU A 440 3.19 -7.86 9.40
N LYS A 441 2.69 -6.62 9.34
CA LYS A 441 2.26 -5.92 10.55
C LYS A 441 1.06 -6.65 11.18
N GLY A 442 0.76 -6.36 12.45
CA GLY A 442 -0.32 -7.03 13.17
C GLY A 442 -1.69 -6.86 12.51
N ALA A 443 -2.06 -5.63 12.15
CA ALA A 443 -3.31 -5.32 11.47
C ALA A 443 -3.40 -6.00 10.09
N GLU A 444 -2.30 -6.04 9.34
CA GLU A 444 -2.22 -6.74 8.05
C GLU A 444 -2.36 -8.26 8.22
N THR A 445 -1.77 -8.81 9.29
CA THR A 445 -1.91 -10.23 9.64
C THR A 445 -3.38 -10.58 9.93
N LEU A 446 -4.08 -9.73 10.68
CA LEU A 446 -5.50 -9.93 11.00
C LEU A 446 -6.39 -9.79 9.75
N GLU A 447 -6.10 -8.82 8.89
CA GLU A 447 -6.80 -8.65 7.62
C GLU A 447 -6.62 -9.88 6.72
N LEU A 448 -5.39 -10.36 6.55
CA LEU A 448 -5.10 -11.56 5.78
C LEU A 448 -5.77 -12.80 6.39
N LEU A 449 -5.73 -12.96 7.72
CA LEU A 449 -6.40 -14.07 8.42
C LEU A 449 -7.90 -14.09 8.10
N GLN A 450 -8.58 -12.96 8.26
CA GLN A 450 -10.02 -12.86 7.99
C GLN A 450 -10.34 -13.09 6.52
N GLN A 451 -9.53 -12.55 5.61
CA GLN A 451 -9.65 -12.79 4.17
C GLN A 451 -9.56 -14.29 3.86
N ARG A 452 -8.54 -15.00 4.38
CA ARG A 452 -8.37 -16.44 4.12
C ARG A 452 -9.50 -17.27 4.72
N LEU A 453 -9.95 -16.95 5.94
CA LEU A 453 -11.10 -17.61 6.55
C LEU A 453 -12.37 -17.45 5.71
N ALA A 454 -12.63 -16.23 5.21
CA ALA A 454 -13.77 -15.94 4.35
C ALA A 454 -13.68 -16.66 2.98
N GLU A 455 -12.50 -16.68 2.35
CA GLU A 455 -12.23 -17.40 1.10
C GLU A 455 -12.53 -18.91 1.21
N HIS A 456 -12.30 -19.50 2.38
CA HIS A 456 -12.57 -20.91 2.68
C HIS A 456 -13.95 -21.17 3.30
N GLY A 457 -14.82 -20.16 3.36
CA GLY A 457 -16.20 -20.30 3.81
C GLY A 457 -16.34 -20.50 5.33
N VAL A 458 -15.36 -20.07 6.13
CA VAL A 458 -15.48 -20.02 7.59
C VAL A 458 -16.31 -18.79 7.96
N PRO A 459 -17.45 -18.93 8.65
CA PRO A 459 -18.32 -17.80 8.96
C PRO A 459 -17.68 -16.89 10.03
N ALA A 460 -17.92 -15.58 9.94
CA ALA A 460 -17.41 -14.62 10.93
C ALA A 460 -17.93 -14.89 12.35
N ALA A 461 -19.11 -15.51 12.48
CA ALA A 461 -19.70 -15.87 13.76
C ALA A 461 -18.92 -16.98 14.50
N ALA A 462 -18.09 -17.76 13.79
CA ALA A 462 -17.43 -18.94 14.31
C ALA A 462 -16.16 -18.65 15.13
N TYR A 463 -15.67 -17.41 15.06
CA TYR A 463 -14.51 -16.98 15.81
C TYR A 463 -14.70 -15.55 16.34
N ARG A 464 -13.89 -15.17 17.33
CA ARG A 464 -13.75 -13.81 17.83
C ARG A 464 -12.29 -13.42 17.86
N ILE A 465 -12.00 -12.16 17.55
CA ILE A 465 -10.65 -11.60 17.60
C ILE A 465 -10.73 -10.34 18.45
N GLY A 466 -9.89 -10.24 19.47
CA GLY A 466 -9.74 -9.04 20.28
C GLY A 466 -9.73 -9.27 21.77
N ALA A 467 -9.17 -8.32 22.51
CA ALA A 467 -8.92 -8.47 23.95
C ALA A 467 -10.17 -8.33 24.83
N LYS A 468 -11.24 -7.70 24.32
CA LYS A 468 -12.50 -7.46 25.07
C LYS A 468 -13.62 -8.44 24.72
N GLU A 469 -13.37 -9.36 23.78
CA GLU A 469 -14.34 -10.38 23.40
C GLU A 469 -14.49 -11.38 24.53
N ILE A 470 -15.69 -11.46 25.12
CA ILE A 470 -16.00 -12.48 26.12
C ILE A 470 -16.10 -13.80 25.35
N PRO A 471 -15.27 -14.81 25.67
CA PRO A 471 -15.36 -16.09 25.01
C PRO A 471 -16.76 -16.68 25.17
N ALA A 472 -17.45 -16.87 24.05
CA ALA A 472 -18.69 -17.64 24.02
C ALA A 472 -18.35 -19.12 24.00
N GLU A 473 -19.13 -19.95 24.71
CA GLU A 473 -18.92 -21.39 24.72
C GLU A 473 -18.93 -21.95 23.28
N GLY A 474 -17.90 -22.75 22.96
CA GLY A 474 -17.75 -23.39 21.67
C GLY A 474 -17.25 -22.48 20.54
N VAL A 475 -16.98 -21.20 20.78
CA VAL A 475 -16.45 -20.23 19.79
C VAL A 475 -14.94 -20.09 19.94
N TRP A 476 -14.21 -20.13 18.82
CA TRP A 476 -12.76 -19.95 18.83
C TRP A 476 -12.40 -18.48 19.02
N THR A 477 -11.48 -18.19 19.92
CA THR A 477 -11.06 -16.82 20.22
C THR A 477 -9.54 -16.67 20.04
N LEU A 478 -9.12 -15.65 19.30
CA LEU A 478 -7.75 -15.16 19.28
C LEU A 478 -7.69 -13.85 20.07
N ARG A 479 -6.90 -13.82 21.15
CA ARG A 479 -6.82 -12.64 22.02
C ARG A 479 -5.40 -12.34 22.44
N ARG A 480 -5.19 -11.08 22.83
CA ARG A 480 -3.97 -10.62 23.46
C ARG A 480 -3.90 -11.12 24.90
N ALA A 481 -2.77 -11.71 25.28
CA ALA A 481 -2.45 -12.17 26.62
C ALA A 481 -1.32 -11.34 27.22
N GLU A 482 -1.00 -11.56 28.50
CA GLU A 482 0.04 -10.80 29.23
C GLU A 482 1.42 -10.86 28.54
N ASN A 483 1.77 -12.03 27.99
CA ASN A 483 3.08 -12.29 27.37
C ASN A 483 2.98 -12.68 25.89
N GLY A 484 2.02 -12.10 25.16
CA GLY A 484 1.86 -12.30 23.72
C GLY A 484 0.42 -12.52 23.31
N TRP A 485 0.17 -13.63 22.63
CA TRP A 485 -1.11 -13.96 22.03
C TRP A 485 -1.56 -15.34 22.47
N GLU A 486 -2.86 -15.58 22.47
CA GLU A 486 -3.38 -16.91 22.72
C GLU A 486 -4.58 -17.23 21.83
N VAL A 487 -4.77 -18.52 21.60
CA VAL A 487 -5.94 -19.07 20.91
C VAL A 487 -6.61 -20.07 21.84
N SER A 488 -7.92 -19.92 22.05
CA SER A 488 -8.70 -20.76 22.97
C SER A 488 -10.10 -21.04 22.45
N ARG A 489 -10.73 -22.09 22.98
CA ARG A 489 -12.14 -22.43 22.76
C ARG A 489 -12.78 -22.93 24.07
N PRO A 490 -13.34 -22.03 24.89
CA PRO A 490 -13.96 -22.43 26.15
C PRO A 490 -15.23 -23.27 25.93
N PRO A 491 -15.59 -24.18 26.87
CA PRO A 491 -14.84 -24.57 28.07
C PRO A 491 -13.86 -25.75 27.83
N SER A 492 -13.78 -26.28 26.61
CA SER A 492 -13.20 -27.61 26.34
C SER A 492 -11.68 -27.64 26.16
N ASP A 493 -11.05 -26.52 25.80
CA ASP A 493 -9.62 -26.50 25.43
C ASP A 493 -8.80 -25.52 26.30
N GLU A 494 -7.66 -25.98 26.83
CA GLU A 494 -6.67 -25.09 27.47
C GLU A 494 -6.17 -24.04 26.47
N PRO A 495 -6.04 -22.76 26.86
CA PRO A 495 -5.51 -21.73 25.98
C PRO A 495 -4.10 -22.06 25.48
N VAL A 496 -3.90 -21.97 24.16
CA VAL A 496 -2.59 -22.16 23.53
C VAL A 496 -1.91 -20.79 23.39
N ALA A 497 -0.76 -20.61 24.04
CA ALA A 497 -0.01 -19.35 24.02
C ALA A 497 1.00 -19.28 22.87
N PHE A 498 1.19 -18.07 22.33
CA PHE A 498 2.07 -17.73 21.22
C PHE A 498 2.83 -16.45 21.52
N GLY A 499 4.10 -16.39 21.12
CA GLY A 499 4.93 -15.19 21.26
C GLY A 499 4.67 -14.12 20.18
N SER A 500 3.95 -14.47 19.12
CA SER A 500 3.66 -13.56 17.99
C SER A 500 2.22 -13.71 17.49
N LEU A 501 1.63 -12.60 17.04
CA LEU A 501 0.31 -12.59 16.40
C LEU A 501 0.29 -13.44 15.13
N GLY A 502 1.38 -13.41 14.35
CA GLY A 502 1.51 -14.20 13.12
C GLY A 502 1.33 -15.70 13.36
N ASP A 503 1.93 -16.23 14.42
CA ASP A 503 1.85 -17.66 14.74
C ASP A 503 0.48 -18.04 15.31
N ALA A 504 -0.08 -17.19 16.19
CA ALA A 504 -1.44 -17.35 16.68
C ALA A 504 -2.47 -17.36 15.53
N ALA A 505 -2.31 -16.44 14.56
CA ALA A 505 -3.17 -16.36 13.38
C ALA A 505 -3.07 -17.62 12.50
N ARG A 506 -1.85 -18.12 12.25
CA ARG A 506 -1.64 -19.37 11.49
C ARG A 506 -2.25 -20.57 12.21
N PHE A 507 -2.11 -20.64 13.52
CA PHE A 507 -2.72 -21.70 14.33
C PHE A 507 -4.25 -21.65 14.25
N LEU A 508 -4.85 -20.48 14.51
CA LEU A 508 -6.31 -20.31 14.42
C LEU A 508 -6.83 -20.66 13.02
N LEU A 509 -6.16 -20.20 11.96
CA LEU A 509 -6.47 -20.56 10.58
C LEU A 509 -6.45 -22.08 10.38
N GLY A 510 -5.37 -22.74 10.79
CA GLY A 510 -5.22 -24.19 10.65
C GLY A 510 -6.33 -24.96 11.37
N VAL A 511 -6.63 -24.58 12.62
CA VAL A 511 -7.68 -25.22 13.42
C VAL A 511 -9.05 -25.05 12.77
N LEU A 512 -9.41 -23.83 12.35
CA LEU A 512 -10.71 -23.56 11.75
C LEU A 512 -10.90 -24.22 10.37
N LEU A 513 -9.82 -24.45 9.62
CA LEU A 513 -9.89 -25.15 8.34
C LEU A 513 -9.91 -26.68 8.49
N MET A 514 -9.22 -27.22 9.49
CA MET A 514 -9.22 -28.66 9.77
C MET A 514 -10.51 -29.11 10.50
N LEU A 515 -11.01 -28.28 11.42
CA LEU A 515 -12.18 -28.54 12.24
C LEU A 515 -13.20 -27.40 12.08
N PRO A 516 -13.86 -27.31 10.91
CA PRO A 516 -14.74 -26.19 10.60
C PRO A 516 -15.92 -26.14 11.59
N PRO A 517 -16.09 -25.02 12.30
CA PRO A 517 -17.17 -24.86 13.27
C PRO A 517 -18.53 -24.90 12.57
N GLN A 518 -19.53 -25.46 13.26
CA GLN A 518 -20.91 -25.39 12.80
C GLN A 518 -21.50 -24.03 13.20
N PRO A 519 -22.18 -23.32 12.28
CA PRO A 519 -22.83 -22.06 12.62
C PRO A 519 -23.94 -22.30 13.65
N ALA A 520 -24.06 -21.41 14.64
CA ALA A 520 -25.09 -21.51 15.69
C ALA A 520 -26.51 -21.30 15.13
N GLU A 521 -26.63 -20.42 14.13
CA GLU A 521 -27.85 -20.24 13.32
C GLU A 521 -27.47 -20.40 11.85
N GLU A 522 -28.05 -21.42 11.21
CA GLU A 522 -27.83 -21.70 9.80
C GLU A 522 -29.02 -21.16 9.00
N SER A 523 -28.79 -20.17 8.14
CA SER A 523 -29.87 -19.66 7.30
C SER A 523 -30.26 -20.68 6.24
N ASP A 524 -31.55 -20.94 6.12
CA ASP A 524 -32.16 -21.67 5.01
C ASP A 524 -32.81 -20.73 3.99
N GLN A 525 -32.71 -19.41 4.18
CA GLN A 525 -33.30 -18.44 3.28
C GLN A 525 -32.56 -18.45 1.94
N PRO A 526 -33.26 -18.65 0.80
CA PRO A 526 -32.60 -18.67 -0.51
C PRO A 526 -31.83 -17.39 -0.85
N ALA A 527 -32.21 -16.24 -0.29
CA ALA A 527 -31.53 -14.97 -0.51
C ALA A 527 -30.09 -14.95 0.04
N ASP A 528 -29.78 -15.79 1.03
CA ASP A 528 -28.48 -15.81 1.70
C ASP A 528 -27.46 -16.72 0.99
N TRP A 529 -27.90 -17.48 -0.03
CA TRP A 529 -27.07 -18.47 -0.71
C TRP A 529 -27.02 -18.22 -2.22
N PRO A 530 -25.82 -18.03 -2.81
CA PRO A 530 -25.69 -17.77 -4.24
C PRO A 530 -25.91 -19.00 -5.12
N ILE A 531 -25.97 -20.20 -4.51
CA ILE A 531 -26.21 -21.47 -5.20
C ILE A 531 -27.38 -22.16 -4.53
N LEU A 532 -28.42 -22.46 -5.31
CA LEU A 532 -29.66 -23.06 -4.83
C LEU A 532 -29.84 -24.48 -5.39
N PRO A 533 -30.55 -25.37 -4.68
CA PRO A 533 -30.97 -26.66 -5.22
C PRO A 533 -31.85 -26.48 -6.45
N MET A 534 -31.59 -27.27 -7.50
CA MET A 534 -32.42 -27.28 -8.70
C MET A 534 -33.74 -28.02 -8.48
N ARG A 535 -34.66 -27.87 -9.43
CA ARG A 535 -35.97 -28.54 -9.37
C ARG A 535 -35.78 -30.06 -9.18
N GLY A 536 -36.39 -30.58 -8.13
CA GLY A 536 -36.34 -31.99 -7.77
C GLY A 536 -35.20 -32.35 -6.80
N GLU A 537 -34.24 -31.46 -6.55
CA GLU A 537 -33.22 -31.64 -5.51
C GLU A 537 -33.76 -31.27 -4.11
N PRO A 538 -33.23 -31.87 -3.03
CA PRO A 538 -33.63 -31.52 -1.68
C PRO A 538 -33.39 -30.03 -1.37
N PRO A 539 -34.33 -29.35 -0.69
CA PRO A 539 -34.19 -27.94 -0.32
C PRO A 539 -33.06 -27.71 0.72
N LEU A 540 -32.67 -26.44 0.92
CA LEU A 540 -31.48 -26.09 1.70
C LEU A 540 -31.50 -26.53 3.18
N ASN A 541 -32.69 -26.65 3.76
CA ASN A 541 -32.89 -27.14 5.13
C ASN A 541 -32.57 -28.64 5.31
N PHE A 542 -32.30 -29.36 4.22
CA PHE A 542 -31.81 -30.75 4.26
C PHE A 542 -30.30 -30.85 4.38
N TYR A 543 -29.57 -29.72 4.37
CA TYR A 543 -28.12 -29.71 4.51
C TYR A 543 -27.73 -28.90 5.74
N ARG A 544 -26.83 -29.46 6.54
CA ARG A 544 -26.23 -28.80 7.71
C ARG A 544 -24.79 -28.37 7.41
N GLY A 545 -24.32 -27.34 8.11
CA GLY A 545 -22.96 -26.82 7.95
C GLY A 545 -22.70 -26.29 6.54
N LYS A 546 -23.73 -25.68 5.94
CA LYS A 546 -23.66 -25.05 4.61
C LYS A 546 -22.53 -24.04 4.56
N ARG A 547 -21.67 -24.16 3.55
CA ARG A 547 -20.61 -23.18 3.24
C ARG A 547 -20.21 -23.23 1.77
N LEU A 548 -19.64 -22.13 1.28
CA LEU A 548 -19.09 -22.10 -0.08
C LEU A 548 -17.66 -22.62 -0.06
N ILE A 549 -17.37 -23.59 -0.92
CA ILE A 549 -16.01 -24.09 -1.16
C ILE A 549 -15.73 -24.15 -2.66
N THR A 550 -14.47 -24.36 -3.02
CA THR A 550 -14.07 -24.64 -4.40
C THR A 550 -13.62 -26.10 -4.50
N LEU A 551 -14.26 -26.88 -5.36
CA LEU A 551 -13.78 -28.21 -5.70
C LEU A 551 -12.61 -28.07 -6.69
N PRO A 552 -11.40 -28.52 -6.34
CA PRO A 552 -10.24 -28.39 -7.21
C PRO A 552 -10.33 -29.39 -8.40
N PRO A 553 -9.67 -29.07 -9.53
CA PRO A 553 -9.44 -30.05 -10.60
C PRO A 553 -8.85 -31.35 -10.05
N GLY A 554 -9.31 -32.48 -10.58
CA GLY A 554 -8.93 -33.81 -10.12
C GLY A 554 -9.90 -34.42 -9.09
N THR A 555 -10.75 -33.63 -8.44
CA THR A 555 -11.74 -34.12 -7.46
C THR A 555 -12.73 -35.07 -8.12
N THR A 556 -12.95 -36.23 -7.52
CA THR A 556 -14.01 -37.16 -7.91
C THR A 556 -15.27 -36.89 -7.07
N VAL A 557 -16.42 -36.84 -7.73
CA VAL A 557 -17.73 -36.70 -7.11
C VAL A 557 -18.70 -37.75 -7.64
N VAL A 558 -19.65 -38.17 -6.81
CA VAL A 558 -20.67 -39.14 -7.17
C VAL A 558 -22.05 -38.48 -7.29
N ARG A 559 -22.80 -38.85 -8.32
CA ARG A 559 -24.18 -38.46 -8.52
C ARG A 559 -25.10 -39.67 -8.33
N PHE A 560 -26.22 -39.46 -7.63
CA PHE A 560 -27.35 -40.37 -7.59
C PHE A 560 -28.57 -39.69 -8.23
N GLY A 561 -28.96 -40.15 -9.41
CA GLY A 561 -30.01 -39.57 -10.25
C GLY A 561 -29.47 -38.96 -11.54
N ASN A 562 -30.38 -38.35 -12.31
CA ASN A 562 -30.06 -37.79 -13.62
C ASN A 562 -29.17 -36.53 -13.58
N GLU A 563 -28.75 -36.06 -14.77
CA GLU A 563 -27.85 -34.90 -14.94
C GLU A 563 -28.56 -33.55 -15.04
N THR A 564 -29.90 -33.50 -14.93
CA THR A 564 -30.65 -32.23 -14.93
C THR A 564 -30.63 -31.52 -13.58
N GLY A 565 -30.26 -32.24 -12.53
CA GLY A 565 -30.01 -31.68 -11.21
C GLY A 565 -28.61 -31.10 -11.05
N ASN A 566 -28.35 -30.49 -9.88
CA ASN A 566 -27.05 -29.91 -9.52
C ASN A 566 -26.44 -30.49 -8.24
N LEU A 567 -26.99 -31.57 -7.70
CA LEU A 567 -26.47 -32.20 -6.48
C LEU A 567 -25.52 -33.36 -6.80
N VAL A 568 -24.31 -33.29 -6.27
CA VAL A 568 -23.36 -34.42 -6.19
C VAL A 568 -22.92 -34.63 -4.75
N HIS A 569 -22.26 -35.74 -4.48
CA HIS A 569 -21.69 -36.06 -3.18
C HIS A 569 -20.19 -36.36 -3.31
N ALA A 570 -19.47 -36.28 -2.19
CA ALA A 570 -18.06 -36.66 -2.14
C ALA A 570 -17.87 -38.12 -2.58
N ASP A 571 -16.73 -38.43 -3.21
CA ASP A 571 -16.40 -39.81 -3.58
C ASP A 571 -16.43 -40.74 -2.35
N GLY A 572 -16.87 -41.98 -2.56
CA GLY A 572 -17.09 -42.95 -1.48
C GLY A 572 -18.39 -42.78 -0.69
N SER A 573 -19.18 -41.72 -0.89
CA SER A 573 -20.48 -41.55 -0.21
C SER A 573 -21.41 -42.74 -0.50
N ARG A 574 -21.98 -43.35 0.54
CA ARG A 574 -22.96 -44.42 0.39
C ARG A 574 -24.34 -43.84 0.16
N PHE A 575 -25.18 -44.50 -0.65
CA PHE A 575 -26.52 -43.99 -0.96
C PHE A 575 -27.38 -43.76 0.30
N VAL A 576 -27.31 -44.65 1.29
CA VAL A 576 -28.04 -44.47 2.57
C VAL A 576 -27.64 -43.20 3.34
N GLU A 577 -26.44 -42.68 3.12
CA GLU A 577 -25.95 -41.45 3.77
C GLU A 577 -26.43 -40.19 3.03
N THR A 578 -26.92 -40.32 1.79
CA THR A 578 -27.39 -39.15 1.02
C THR A 578 -28.80 -38.73 1.40
N ALA A 579 -29.55 -39.57 2.12
CA ALA A 579 -30.95 -39.36 2.49
C ALA A 579 -31.85 -38.97 1.30
N LEU A 580 -31.58 -39.56 0.13
CA LEU A 580 -32.32 -39.33 -1.11
C LEU A 580 -33.42 -40.38 -1.31
N ALA A 581 -34.41 -40.08 -2.16
CA ALA A 581 -35.44 -41.04 -2.55
C ALA A 581 -34.84 -42.27 -3.26
N PHE A 582 -35.27 -43.48 -2.88
CA PHE A 582 -34.69 -44.76 -3.29
C PHE A 582 -34.54 -44.96 -4.81
N GLU A 583 -35.42 -44.36 -5.61
CA GLU A 583 -35.36 -44.44 -7.07
C GLU A 583 -34.03 -43.91 -7.65
N ARG A 584 -33.41 -42.94 -6.96
CA ARG A 584 -32.14 -42.33 -7.39
C ARG A 584 -30.94 -43.24 -7.27
N GLU A 585 -31.02 -44.31 -6.46
CA GLU A 585 -29.92 -45.27 -6.28
C GLU A 585 -29.58 -46.00 -7.57
N ARG A 586 -30.59 -46.21 -8.44
CA ARG A 586 -30.43 -46.91 -9.73
C ARG A 586 -29.53 -46.18 -10.71
N GLU A 587 -29.40 -44.85 -10.57
CA GLU A 587 -28.62 -44.00 -11.46
C GLU A 587 -27.41 -43.43 -10.71
N LYS A 588 -26.43 -44.30 -10.43
CA LYS A 588 -25.14 -43.89 -9.87
C LYS A 588 -24.14 -43.57 -10.98
N ARG A 589 -23.53 -42.39 -10.95
CA ARG A 589 -22.47 -41.99 -11.90
C ARG A 589 -21.35 -41.25 -11.19
N LEU A 590 -20.11 -41.48 -11.62
CA LEU A 590 -18.94 -40.76 -11.15
C LEU A 590 -18.55 -39.67 -12.14
N TYR A 591 -18.13 -38.53 -11.60
CA TYR A 591 -17.62 -37.41 -12.37
C TYR A 591 -16.28 -36.98 -11.80
N ARG A 592 -15.36 -36.59 -12.68
CA ARG A 592 -14.12 -35.94 -12.30
C ARG A 592 -14.18 -34.46 -12.65
N VAL A 593 -13.86 -33.61 -11.68
CA VAL A 593 -13.73 -32.17 -11.84
C VAL A 593 -12.51 -31.87 -12.69
N GLN A 594 -12.71 -31.18 -13.80
CA GLN A 594 -11.64 -30.82 -14.75
C GLN A 594 -11.18 -29.38 -14.55
N ARG A 595 -12.07 -28.51 -14.10
CA ARG A 595 -11.81 -27.10 -13.79
C ARG A 595 -12.40 -26.79 -12.43
N ALA A 596 -11.76 -25.90 -11.67
CA ALA A 596 -12.23 -25.53 -10.34
C ALA A 596 -13.71 -25.08 -10.38
N ILE A 597 -14.55 -25.64 -9.50
CA ILE A 597 -15.98 -25.28 -9.42
C ILE A 597 -16.29 -24.80 -8.01
N ARG A 598 -16.80 -23.56 -7.91
CA ARG A 598 -17.36 -23.04 -6.65
C ARG A 598 -18.71 -23.71 -6.39
N VAL A 599 -18.84 -24.37 -5.25
CA VAL A 599 -20.04 -25.14 -4.86
C VAL A 599 -20.52 -24.71 -3.49
N LEU A 600 -21.81 -24.87 -3.24
CA LEU A 600 -22.35 -24.87 -1.89
C LEU A 600 -22.24 -26.28 -1.34
N THR A 601 -21.42 -26.48 -0.31
CA THR A 601 -21.28 -27.77 0.35
C THR A 601 -22.10 -27.81 1.64
N GLY A 602 -22.55 -29.00 2.02
CA GLY A 602 -23.17 -29.25 3.32
C GLY A 602 -23.22 -30.75 3.61
N VAL A 603 -23.67 -31.12 4.81
CA VAL A 603 -23.86 -32.52 5.21
C VAL A 603 -25.35 -32.85 5.17
N ALA A 604 -25.73 -33.91 4.46
CA ALA A 604 -27.12 -34.33 4.36
C ALA A 604 -27.71 -34.67 5.73
N ALA A 605 -28.85 -34.07 6.07
CA ALA A 605 -29.59 -34.36 7.29
C ALA A 605 -30.33 -35.71 7.17
N PRO A 606 -30.62 -36.39 8.29
CA PRO A 606 -31.44 -37.60 8.28
C PRO A 606 -32.84 -37.32 7.72
N TRP A 607 -33.33 -38.18 6.83
CA TRP A 607 -34.67 -38.05 6.26
C TRP A 607 -35.19 -39.39 5.74
N GLY A 608 -36.52 -39.62 5.81
CA GLY A 608 -37.15 -40.80 5.22
C GLY A 608 -36.68 -42.15 5.80
N GLY A 609 -36.24 -42.16 7.06
CA GLY A 609 -35.66 -43.36 7.71
C GLY A 609 -34.19 -43.62 7.37
N LEU A 610 -33.56 -42.79 6.55
CA LEU A 610 -32.14 -42.86 6.22
C LEU A 610 -31.30 -42.00 7.19
N PRO A 611 -30.09 -42.45 7.56
CA PRO A 611 -29.26 -41.78 8.57
C PRO A 611 -28.72 -40.41 8.13
N GLY A 612 -28.66 -40.12 6.82
CA GLY A 612 -27.95 -38.94 6.33
C GLY A 612 -26.43 -39.05 6.56
N GLY A 613 -25.73 -37.92 6.51
CA GLY A 613 -24.29 -37.83 6.80
C GLY A 613 -23.38 -37.74 5.58
N ALA A 614 -23.88 -37.90 4.35
CA ALA A 614 -23.08 -37.70 3.16
C ALA A 614 -22.73 -36.22 2.97
N VAL A 615 -21.48 -35.96 2.57
CA VAL A 615 -21.09 -34.62 2.11
C VAL A 615 -21.72 -34.38 0.74
N ALA A 616 -22.56 -33.36 0.67
CA ALA A 616 -23.26 -32.90 -0.51
C ALA A 616 -22.61 -31.65 -1.08
N HIS A 617 -22.54 -31.56 -2.40
CA HIS A 617 -22.09 -30.39 -3.15
C HIS A 617 -23.16 -29.99 -4.16
N LEU A 618 -23.73 -28.80 -3.99
CA LEU A 618 -24.61 -28.16 -4.94
C LEU A 618 -23.77 -27.32 -5.91
N LEU A 619 -23.84 -27.67 -7.20
CA LEU A 619 -23.20 -26.95 -8.28
C LEU A 619 -24.02 -25.72 -8.70
N PRO A 620 -23.39 -24.67 -9.26
CA PRO A 620 -24.11 -23.45 -9.66
C PRO A 620 -25.03 -23.62 -10.88
N ARG A 621 -24.91 -24.75 -11.59
CA ARG A 621 -25.60 -25.09 -12.84
C ARG A 621 -25.86 -26.61 -12.88
N PRO A 622 -26.72 -27.12 -13.77
CA PRO A 622 -26.98 -28.56 -13.85
C PRO A 622 -25.71 -29.33 -14.23
N LEU A 623 -25.61 -30.59 -13.84
CA LEU A 623 -24.46 -31.44 -14.18
C LEU A 623 -24.22 -31.49 -15.69
N ALA A 624 -25.28 -31.64 -16.48
CA ALA A 624 -25.19 -31.72 -17.94
C ALA A 624 -24.44 -30.51 -18.53
N GLN A 625 -24.71 -29.30 -18.01
CA GLN A 625 -24.08 -28.08 -18.50
C GLN A 625 -22.61 -27.97 -18.09
N HIS A 626 -22.25 -28.47 -16.90
CA HIS A 626 -20.84 -28.54 -16.48
C HIS A 626 -20.05 -29.56 -17.29
N VAL A 627 -20.69 -30.66 -17.70
CA VAL A 627 -20.07 -31.64 -18.61
C VAL A 627 -19.88 -31.04 -20.00
N GLU A 628 -20.90 -30.38 -20.54
CA GLU A 628 -20.83 -29.71 -21.85
C GLU A 628 -19.77 -28.61 -21.89
N ALA A 629 -19.66 -27.82 -20.82
CA ALA A 629 -18.64 -26.78 -20.67
C ALA A 629 -17.23 -27.31 -20.36
N GLY A 630 -17.06 -28.63 -20.22
CA GLY A 630 -15.79 -29.28 -19.90
C GLY A 630 -15.29 -29.01 -18.47
N ALA A 631 -16.16 -28.56 -17.56
CA ALA A 631 -15.82 -28.39 -16.14
C ALA A 631 -15.91 -29.70 -15.36
N LEU A 632 -16.78 -30.62 -15.79
CA LEU A 632 -16.88 -32.00 -15.32
C LEU A 632 -16.64 -32.97 -16.48
N SER A 633 -16.15 -34.17 -16.16
CA SER A 633 -16.06 -35.29 -17.11
C SER A 633 -16.67 -36.53 -16.48
N ARG A 634 -17.37 -37.34 -17.28
CA ARG A 634 -17.89 -38.65 -16.85
C ARG A 634 -16.70 -39.62 -16.70
N GLN A 635 -16.65 -40.36 -15.60
CA GLN A 635 -15.65 -41.40 -15.36
C GLN A 635 -16.10 -42.75 -15.91
#